data_AF-A0A957KAD8-F1
#
_entry.id   AF-A0A957KAD8-F1
#
_cell.length_a   1.000
_cell.length_b   1.000
_cell.length_c   1.000
_cell.angle_alpha   90.00
_cell.angle_beta   90.00
_cell.angle_gamma   90.00
#
_symmetry.space_group_name_H-M   'P 1'
#
loop_
_entity.id
_entity.type
_entity.pdbx_description
1 polymer ?
#
loop_
_entity_poly.entity_id
_entity_poly.type
_entity_poly.pdbx_seq_one_letter_code
_entity_poly.pdbx_strand_id
1 'polypeptide(L)'
;RAAFLASRPEHYLIGLTCFLFPADSLAGAKLVWLGIWFWAATSKLNHHFPSVITVMLSNSGLIRSTWLRRRLYRHFPDDLRPSRLATTLAHAGTVTEYLFPLLLLFGGLSTGRIFGLASPITLLGLLLMTGFHAFITSNFPMAVPLEWNVMMVYGGYLLFGYHAGVWAFSLSSPWLAAALFLALVVVPAAGNLWPGWISFLLGMRFYAGNWVYSIWLFRDEAEEAIARQVTTTSPLLPTQLKNMYDPDTITSLLHKVIAFRLMHLHGRALHELLPQAIDDIDRYTWRDGELVAGVVAGWNFGEGFLHNECLLAALQKRCNWRSGDLRCIFVDPQPLGSTDLSWRIVDAHDGLLGTGQIAVADLLERQPWPELAPLRTPGHRVSSN
;
A
#
# COMPACT_ATOMS: atom_id res chain seq x y z
N ARG A 1 -4.14 1.58 -18.81
CA ARG A 1 -3.44 1.17 -17.57
C ARG A 1 -4.39 1.05 -16.39
N ALA A 2 -5.10 2.12 -16.00
CA ALA A 2 -6.05 2.12 -14.89
C ALA A 2 -7.06 0.96 -14.94
N ALA A 3 -7.81 0.81 -16.03
CA ALA A 3 -8.79 -0.27 -16.18
C ALA A 3 -8.18 -1.68 -16.05
N PHE A 4 -6.98 -1.89 -16.62
CA PHE A 4 -6.27 -3.16 -16.49
C PHE A 4 -5.92 -3.45 -15.03
N LEU A 5 -5.28 -2.53 -14.32
CA LEU A 5 -4.90 -2.73 -12.91
C LEU A 5 -6.13 -2.84 -11.99
N ALA A 6 -7.18 -2.04 -12.24
CA ALA A 6 -8.44 -2.09 -11.51
C ALA A 6 -9.15 -3.44 -11.66
N SER A 7 -8.96 -4.15 -12.78
CA SER A 7 -9.51 -5.50 -12.99
C SER A 7 -8.80 -6.62 -12.20
N ARG A 8 -7.73 -6.30 -11.46
CA ARG A 8 -6.94 -7.25 -10.64
C ARG A 8 -6.51 -8.50 -11.41
N PRO A 9 -5.84 -8.34 -12.56
CA PRO A 9 -5.52 -9.43 -13.47
C PRO A 9 -4.57 -10.45 -12.85
N GLU A 10 -3.71 -10.04 -11.92
CA GLU A 10 -2.82 -10.94 -11.17
C GLU A 10 -3.56 -12.02 -10.38
N HIS A 11 -4.83 -11.77 -10.05
CA HIS A 11 -5.68 -12.72 -9.34
C HIS A 11 -6.77 -13.26 -10.27
N TYR A 12 -7.68 -12.40 -10.72
CA TYR A 12 -8.90 -12.87 -11.39
C TYR A 12 -8.64 -13.36 -12.80
N LEU A 13 -7.79 -12.68 -13.59
CA LEU A 13 -7.49 -13.15 -14.95
C LEU A 13 -6.73 -14.48 -14.93
N ILE A 14 -5.75 -14.63 -14.04
CA ILE A 14 -5.01 -15.90 -13.90
C ILE A 14 -5.91 -17.01 -13.36
N GLY A 15 -6.76 -16.71 -12.37
CA GLY A 15 -7.77 -17.65 -11.88
C GLY A 15 -8.76 -18.09 -12.97
N LEU A 16 -9.27 -17.14 -13.78
CA LEU A 16 -10.14 -17.42 -14.92
C LEU A 16 -9.46 -18.26 -16.00
N THR A 17 -8.17 -18.02 -16.24
CA THR A 17 -7.37 -18.80 -17.20
C THR A 17 -7.32 -20.28 -16.82
N CYS A 18 -7.34 -20.62 -15.52
CA CYS A 18 -7.38 -22.02 -15.08
C CYS A 18 -8.65 -22.74 -15.55
N PHE A 19 -9.79 -22.04 -15.66
CA PHE A 19 -11.05 -22.64 -16.13
C PHE A 19 -11.07 -22.93 -17.64
N LEU A 20 -10.12 -22.41 -18.41
CA LEU A 20 -9.91 -22.81 -19.82
C LEU A 20 -9.31 -24.23 -19.94
N PHE A 21 -8.86 -24.81 -18.83
CA PHE A 21 -8.30 -26.16 -18.75
C PHE A 21 -9.11 -26.99 -17.74
N PRO A 22 -10.28 -27.54 -18.12
CA PRO A 22 -11.22 -28.14 -17.17
C PRO A 22 -10.62 -29.21 -16.26
N ALA A 23 -9.75 -30.06 -16.81
CA ALA A 23 -9.08 -31.14 -16.07
C ALA A 23 -8.10 -30.64 -14.99
N ASP A 24 -7.51 -29.46 -15.18
CA ASP A 24 -6.49 -28.89 -14.30
C ASP A 24 -7.02 -27.68 -13.48
N SER A 25 -8.27 -27.28 -13.71
CA SER A 25 -8.84 -26.02 -13.21
C SER A 25 -8.68 -25.83 -11.70
N LEU A 26 -8.99 -26.85 -10.90
CA LEU A 26 -8.86 -26.83 -9.45
C LEU A 26 -7.40 -26.80 -8.98
N ALA A 27 -6.52 -27.59 -9.61
CA ALA A 27 -5.09 -27.61 -9.27
C ALA A 27 -4.43 -26.26 -9.61
N GLY A 28 -4.73 -25.71 -10.80
CA GLY A 28 -4.28 -24.39 -11.21
C GLY A 28 -4.77 -23.29 -10.28
N ALA A 29 -6.06 -23.28 -9.93
CA ALA A 29 -6.61 -22.28 -9.00
C ALA A 29 -5.96 -22.36 -7.60
N LYS A 30 -5.64 -23.56 -7.09
CA LYS A 30 -4.88 -23.72 -5.84
C LYS A 30 -3.52 -23.02 -5.93
N LEU A 31 -2.79 -23.21 -7.03
CA LEU A 31 -1.50 -22.57 -7.24
C LEU A 31 -1.62 -21.05 -7.27
N VAL A 32 -2.68 -20.50 -7.88
CA VAL A 32 -2.93 -19.04 -7.86
C VAL A 32 -3.07 -18.52 -6.44
N TRP A 33 -3.90 -19.16 -5.61
CA TRP A 33 -4.08 -18.77 -4.20
C TRP A 33 -2.77 -18.89 -3.40
N LEU A 34 -2.04 -20.00 -3.56
CA LEU A 34 -0.76 -20.22 -2.89
C LEU A 34 0.29 -19.19 -3.31
N GLY A 35 0.41 -18.90 -4.61
CA GLY A 35 1.35 -17.93 -5.15
C GLY A 35 1.08 -16.53 -4.61
N ILE A 36 -0.19 -16.13 -4.59
CA ILE A 36 -0.62 -14.85 -4.04
C ILE A 36 -0.23 -14.72 -2.56
N TRP A 37 -0.58 -15.67 -1.71
CA TRP A 37 -0.23 -15.62 -0.29
C TRP A 37 1.28 -15.66 -0.06
N PHE A 38 2.00 -16.48 -0.83
CA PHE A 38 3.45 -16.60 -0.72
C PHE A 38 4.16 -15.27 -1.05
N TRP A 39 3.79 -14.61 -2.15
CA TRP A 39 4.41 -13.33 -2.52
C TRP A 39 3.93 -12.17 -1.64
N ALA A 40 2.69 -12.21 -1.18
CA ALA A 40 2.19 -11.25 -0.19
C ALA A 40 3.03 -11.32 1.10
N ALA A 41 3.33 -12.52 1.60
CA ALA A 41 4.22 -12.72 2.75
C ALA A 41 5.66 -12.28 2.44
N THR A 42 6.19 -12.69 1.28
CA THR A 42 7.56 -12.35 0.84
C THR A 42 7.79 -10.86 0.76
N SER A 43 6.82 -10.12 0.26
CA SER A 43 6.92 -8.68 0.15
C SER A 43 7.05 -7.97 1.50
N LYS A 44 6.65 -8.59 2.61
CA LYS A 44 6.75 -8.07 3.99
C LYS A 44 8.11 -8.33 4.65
N LEU A 45 9.03 -9.00 3.97
CA LEU A 45 10.42 -9.18 4.41
C LEU A 45 11.23 -7.89 4.16
N ASN A 46 10.85 -6.82 4.85
CA ASN A 46 11.43 -5.49 4.66
C ASN A 46 11.35 -4.65 5.95
N HIS A 47 11.91 -3.44 5.92
CA HIS A 47 11.90 -2.49 7.04
C HIS A 47 10.65 -1.60 7.11
N HIS A 48 9.80 -1.62 6.09
CA HIS A 48 8.59 -0.80 5.97
C HIS A 48 7.41 -1.39 6.72
N PHE A 49 7.28 -2.72 6.73
CA PHE A 49 6.12 -3.41 7.29
C PHE A 49 5.88 -3.15 8.79
N PRO A 50 6.92 -3.01 9.65
CA PRO A 50 6.72 -2.56 11.03
C PRO A 50 5.96 -1.23 11.15
N SER A 51 6.26 -0.25 10.28
CA SER A 51 5.52 1.03 10.25
C SER A 51 4.07 0.83 9.81
N VAL A 52 3.81 -0.04 8.84
CA VAL A 52 2.43 -0.40 8.43
C VAL A 52 1.64 -0.95 9.60
N ILE A 53 2.20 -1.92 10.33
CA ILE A 53 1.55 -2.53 11.50
C ILE A 53 1.31 -1.51 12.61
N THR A 54 2.29 -0.65 12.91
CA THR A 54 2.13 0.42 13.89
C THR A 54 0.96 1.36 13.52
N VAL A 55 0.93 1.85 12.28
CA VAL A 55 -0.10 2.78 11.82
C VAL A 55 -1.47 2.10 11.75
N MET A 56 -1.53 0.91 11.17
CA MET A 56 -2.75 0.10 11.06
C MET A 56 -3.39 -0.14 12.43
N LEU A 57 -2.62 -0.67 13.39
CA LEU A 57 -3.18 -1.04 14.70
C LEU A 57 -3.50 0.17 15.58
N SER A 58 -2.72 1.25 15.47
CA SER A 58 -3.00 2.47 16.24
C SER A 58 -4.25 3.22 15.73
N ASN A 59 -4.61 3.05 14.46
CA ASN A 59 -5.80 3.63 13.84
C ASN A 59 -7.00 2.66 13.77
N SER A 60 -6.85 1.45 14.29
CA SER A 60 -7.90 0.43 14.28
C SER A 60 -9.15 0.88 15.04
N GLY A 61 -10.32 0.76 14.38
CA GLY A 61 -11.62 1.02 15.00
C GLY A 61 -12.00 0.00 16.09
N LEU A 62 -11.43 -1.20 16.04
CA LEU A 62 -11.66 -2.26 17.03
C LEU A 62 -10.71 -2.18 18.22
N ILE A 63 -9.44 -1.81 17.99
CA ILE A 63 -8.48 -1.64 19.08
C ILE A 63 -8.70 -0.28 19.74
N ARG A 64 -9.58 -0.22 20.75
CA ARG A 64 -9.91 1.04 21.46
C ARG A 64 -9.01 1.36 22.65
N SER A 65 -8.17 0.42 23.08
CA SER A 65 -7.26 0.61 24.23
C SER A 65 -6.15 1.61 23.91
N THR A 66 -6.19 2.78 24.54
CA THR A 66 -5.17 3.83 24.41
C THR A 66 -3.80 3.35 24.86
N TRP A 67 -3.74 2.52 25.91
CA TRP A 67 -2.51 1.90 26.40
C TRP A 67 -1.86 1.03 25.32
N LEU A 68 -2.64 0.19 24.64
CA LEU A 68 -2.12 -0.68 23.58
C LEU A 68 -1.66 0.14 22.38
N ARG A 69 -2.44 1.16 21.98
CA ARG A 69 -2.06 2.08 20.89
C ARG A 69 -0.73 2.78 21.16
N ARG A 70 -0.49 3.25 22.39
CA ARG A 70 0.76 3.90 22.80
C ARG A 70 1.95 2.93 22.79
N ARG A 71 1.74 1.66 23.16
CA ARG A 71 2.78 0.61 23.15
C ARG A 71 3.26 0.20 21.75
N LEU A 72 2.55 0.58 20.68
CA LEU A 72 2.99 0.36 19.30
C LEU A 72 4.11 1.31 18.86
N TYR A 73 4.35 2.37 19.63
CA TYR A 73 5.38 3.38 19.42
C TYR A 73 6.53 3.20 20.42
N ARG A 74 7.76 3.59 20.04
CA ARG A 74 8.92 3.47 20.92
C ARG A 74 8.74 4.25 22.23
N HIS A 75 8.29 5.49 22.14
CA HIS A 75 8.00 6.34 23.30
C HIS A 75 6.92 7.38 22.96
N PHE A 76 5.64 7.04 23.06
CA PHE A 76 4.58 8.02 22.77
C PHE A 76 4.50 9.12 23.84
N PRO A 77 4.36 10.42 23.46
CA PRO A 77 4.20 10.95 22.10
C PRO A 77 5.50 11.35 21.38
N ASP A 78 6.65 11.32 22.07
CA ASP A 78 7.90 11.94 21.64
C ASP A 78 8.68 11.14 20.57
N ASP A 79 8.52 9.81 20.55
CA ASP A 79 9.11 8.90 19.56
C ASP A 79 8.05 7.96 18.98
N LEU A 80 7.62 8.29 17.77
CA LEU A 80 6.60 7.58 17.01
C LEU A 80 7.15 6.56 16.02
N ARG A 81 8.44 6.22 16.12
CA ARG A 81 8.98 5.09 15.38
C ARG A 81 8.38 3.77 15.90
N PRO A 82 8.29 2.72 15.07
CA PRO A 82 7.76 1.43 15.50
C PRO A 82 8.49 0.87 16.72
N SER A 83 7.72 0.41 17.71
CA SER A 83 8.25 -0.25 18.90
C SER A 83 8.70 -1.69 18.62
N ARG A 84 9.34 -2.32 19.61
CA ARG A 84 9.62 -3.76 19.58
C ARG A 84 8.33 -4.59 19.46
N LEU A 85 7.25 -4.18 20.12
CA LEU A 85 5.95 -4.87 20.02
C LEU A 85 5.43 -4.82 18.57
N ALA A 86 5.41 -3.65 17.95
CA ALA A 86 4.97 -3.50 16.56
C ALA A 86 5.84 -4.32 15.60
N THR A 87 7.16 -4.31 15.80
CA THR A 87 8.10 -5.10 14.99
C THR A 87 7.87 -6.60 15.14
N THR A 88 7.67 -7.09 16.37
CA THR A 88 7.33 -8.51 16.63
C THR A 88 6.00 -8.89 15.99
N LEU A 89 4.97 -8.04 16.10
CA LEU A 89 3.67 -8.28 15.47
C LEU A 89 3.77 -8.32 13.95
N ALA A 90 4.61 -7.47 13.35
CA ALA A 90 4.90 -7.50 11.91
C ALA A 90 5.53 -8.84 11.50
N HIS A 91 6.57 -9.30 12.17
CA HIS A 91 7.17 -10.60 11.87
C HIS A 91 6.21 -11.76 12.12
N ALA A 92 5.42 -11.74 13.19
CA ALA A 92 4.41 -12.76 13.47
C ALA A 92 3.34 -12.81 12.36
N GLY A 93 2.92 -11.65 11.85
CA GLY A 93 2.04 -11.54 10.70
C GLY A 93 2.65 -12.20 9.46
N THR A 94 3.89 -11.86 9.12
CA THR A 94 4.61 -12.44 7.97
C THR A 94 4.77 -13.96 8.09
N VAL A 95 5.15 -14.46 9.27
CA VAL A 95 5.28 -15.91 9.52
C VAL A 95 3.93 -16.61 9.40
N THR A 96 2.87 -16.02 9.95
CA THR A 96 1.51 -16.58 9.84
C THR A 96 1.08 -16.68 8.38
N GLU A 97 1.39 -15.66 7.58
CA GLU A 97 1.05 -15.59 6.16
C GLU A 97 1.81 -16.60 5.30
N TYR A 98 3.03 -16.99 5.70
CA TYR A 98 3.71 -18.15 5.11
C TYR A 98 3.18 -19.49 5.61
N LEU A 99 2.73 -19.55 6.87
CA LEU A 99 2.38 -20.80 7.53
C LEU A 99 1.06 -21.36 7.02
N PHE A 100 -0.01 -20.56 6.97
CA PHE A 100 -1.33 -21.10 6.61
C PHE A 100 -1.39 -21.66 5.18
N PRO A 101 -0.74 -21.10 4.14
CA PRO A 101 -0.73 -21.71 2.80
C PRO A 101 -0.05 -23.08 2.79
N LEU A 102 1.03 -23.25 3.56
CA LEU A 102 1.72 -24.53 3.70
C LEU A 102 0.84 -25.57 4.42
N LEU A 103 0.16 -25.17 5.50
CA LEU A 103 -0.80 -26.03 6.17
C LEU A 103 -1.94 -26.44 5.24
N LEU A 104 -2.46 -25.53 4.43
CA LEU A 104 -3.52 -25.82 3.46
C LEU A 104 -3.05 -26.73 2.33
N LEU A 105 -1.84 -26.52 1.81
CA LEU A 105 -1.23 -27.33 0.76
C LEU A 105 -1.04 -28.78 1.22
N PHE A 106 -0.41 -28.98 2.38
CA PHE A 106 -0.08 -30.32 2.89
C PHE A 106 -1.20 -30.95 3.71
N GLY A 107 -2.19 -30.18 4.15
CA GLY A 107 -3.31 -30.67 4.95
C GLY A 107 -4.17 -31.72 4.22
N GLY A 108 -4.26 -31.61 2.88
CA GLY A 108 -4.95 -32.60 2.05
C GLY A 108 -4.27 -33.98 2.00
N LEU A 109 -2.98 -34.06 2.35
CA LEU A 109 -2.22 -35.32 2.45
C LEU A 109 -2.39 -36.00 3.81
N SER A 110 -2.94 -35.30 4.79
CA SER A 110 -3.12 -35.80 6.16
C SER A 110 -4.33 -36.71 6.28
N THR A 111 -4.17 -37.86 6.94
CA THR A 111 -5.24 -38.82 7.23
C THR A 111 -6.00 -38.48 8.51
N GLY A 112 -7.28 -38.82 8.55
CA GLY A 112 -8.17 -38.57 9.68
C GLY A 112 -9.00 -37.31 9.48
N ARG A 113 -10.24 -37.31 9.98
CA ARG A 113 -11.17 -36.18 9.84
C ARG A 113 -11.73 -35.77 11.18
N ILE A 114 -11.71 -34.47 11.47
CA ILE A 114 -12.39 -33.89 12.63
C ILE A 114 -13.86 -33.66 12.24
N PHE A 115 -14.79 -34.26 13.00
CA PHE A 115 -16.24 -34.22 12.74
C PHE A 115 -16.65 -34.63 11.31
N GLY A 116 -15.83 -35.43 10.61
CA GLY A 116 -16.07 -35.82 9.22
C GLY A 116 -15.79 -34.73 8.17
N LEU A 117 -15.34 -33.54 8.58
CA LEU A 117 -15.24 -32.35 7.72
C LEU A 117 -13.89 -32.27 6.99
N ALA A 118 -12.78 -32.16 7.74
CA ALA A 118 -11.45 -31.94 7.18
C ALA A 118 -10.37 -32.59 8.07
N SER A 119 -9.16 -32.74 7.54
CA SER A 119 -8.02 -33.14 8.37
C SER A 119 -7.72 -32.08 9.44
N PRO A 120 -7.14 -32.46 10.60
CA PRO A 120 -6.76 -31.49 11.62
C PRO A 120 -5.87 -30.36 11.08
N ILE A 121 -4.97 -30.69 10.15
CA ILE A 121 -4.04 -29.74 9.53
C ILE A 121 -4.79 -28.78 8.60
N THR A 122 -5.68 -29.28 7.74
CA THR A 122 -6.51 -28.43 6.88
C THR A 122 -7.40 -27.51 7.72
N LEU A 123 -8.03 -28.02 8.79
CA LEU A 123 -8.86 -27.21 9.66
C LEU A 123 -8.05 -26.09 10.34
N LEU A 124 -6.88 -26.40 10.87
CA LEU A 124 -5.97 -25.41 11.45
C LEU A 124 -5.56 -24.35 10.43
N GLY A 125 -5.18 -24.77 9.21
CA GLY A 125 -4.84 -23.86 8.12
C GLY A 125 -6.00 -22.92 7.76
N LEU A 126 -7.23 -23.44 7.66
CA LEU A 126 -8.43 -22.65 7.36
C LEU A 126 -8.75 -21.66 8.47
N LEU A 127 -8.64 -22.07 9.74
CA LEU A 127 -8.89 -21.19 10.89
C LEU A 127 -7.84 -20.08 11.00
N LEU A 128 -6.55 -20.41 10.81
CA LEU A 128 -5.47 -19.42 10.81
C LEU A 128 -5.62 -18.43 9.65
N MET A 129 -5.88 -18.93 8.43
CA MET A 129 -6.13 -18.11 7.24
C MET A 129 -7.32 -17.18 7.48
N THR A 130 -8.45 -17.71 7.94
CA THR A 130 -9.66 -16.90 8.20
C THR A 130 -9.43 -15.86 9.28
N GLY A 131 -8.76 -16.21 10.38
CA GLY A 131 -8.41 -15.28 11.45
C GLY A 131 -7.48 -14.17 10.96
N PHE A 132 -6.49 -14.51 10.14
CA PHE A 132 -5.56 -13.55 9.53
C PHE A 132 -6.28 -12.56 8.61
N HIS A 133 -7.12 -13.07 7.69
CA HIS A 133 -7.90 -12.23 6.80
C HIS A 133 -8.96 -11.39 7.54
N ALA A 134 -9.61 -11.94 8.57
CA ALA A 134 -10.55 -11.19 9.42
C ALA A 134 -9.83 -10.07 10.18
N PHE A 135 -8.61 -10.33 10.68
CA PHE A 135 -7.78 -9.31 11.30
C PHE A 135 -7.46 -8.18 10.33
N ILE A 136 -7.06 -8.47 9.09
CA ILE A 136 -6.82 -7.45 8.05
C ILE A 136 -8.10 -6.62 7.81
N THR A 137 -9.24 -7.27 7.54
CA THR A 137 -10.54 -6.59 7.35
C THR A 137 -10.86 -5.64 8.50
N SER A 138 -10.59 -6.07 9.73
CA SER A 138 -10.97 -5.30 10.92
C SER A 138 -10.11 -4.06 11.20
N ASN A 139 -8.91 -3.97 10.62
CA ASN A 139 -7.95 -2.92 10.93
C ASN A 139 -7.72 -1.93 9.78
N PHE A 140 -8.22 -2.22 8.58
CA PHE A 140 -8.03 -1.35 7.42
C PHE A 140 -9.34 -1.00 6.70
N PRO A 141 -9.96 0.15 7.02
CA PRO A 141 -11.10 0.66 6.24
C PRO A 141 -10.70 1.54 5.04
N MET A 142 -9.40 1.82 4.79
CA MET A 142 -8.96 2.65 3.65
C MET A 142 -8.00 1.89 2.72
N ALA A 143 -8.31 1.93 1.42
CA ALA A 143 -7.52 1.35 0.31
C ALA A 143 -7.23 -0.16 0.44
N VAL A 144 -8.22 -0.93 0.89
CA VAL A 144 -8.15 -2.40 0.93
C VAL A 144 -9.19 -2.96 -0.03
N PRO A 145 -8.84 -3.88 -0.92
CA PRO A 145 -9.77 -4.58 -1.77
C PRO A 145 -10.46 -5.59 -0.87
N LEU A 146 -11.45 -5.13 -0.11
CA LEU A 146 -12.19 -6.00 0.82
C LEU A 146 -12.84 -7.16 0.05
N GLU A 147 -13.21 -6.93 -1.21
CA GLU A 147 -13.65 -7.95 -2.14
C GLU A 147 -12.58 -9.02 -2.36
N TRP A 148 -11.32 -8.64 -2.59
CA TRP A 148 -10.23 -9.58 -2.75
C TRP A 148 -10.00 -10.37 -1.45
N ASN A 149 -10.09 -9.70 -0.31
CA ASN A 149 -9.91 -10.35 1.00
C ASN A 149 -10.96 -11.44 1.24
N VAL A 150 -12.22 -11.15 0.89
CA VAL A 150 -13.32 -12.12 0.92
C VAL A 150 -13.09 -13.26 -0.07
N MET A 151 -12.63 -12.95 -1.29
CA MET A 151 -12.32 -13.97 -2.30
C MET A 151 -11.19 -14.91 -1.85
N MET A 152 -10.15 -14.39 -1.20
CA MET A 152 -9.07 -15.23 -0.67
C MET A 152 -9.60 -16.22 0.38
N VAL A 153 -10.46 -15.77 1.30
CA VAL A 153 -11.10 -16.64 2.31
C VAL A 153 -12.02 -17.66 1.65
N TYR A 154 -12.91 -17.22 0.75
CA TYR A 154 -13.82 -18.08 0.02
C TYR A 154 -13.07 -19.18 -0.76
N GLY A 155 -12.05 -18.80 -1.54
CA GLY A 155 -11.23 -19.75 -2.27
C GLY A 155 -10.41 -20.65 -1.35
N GLY A 156 -10.00 -20.18 -0.17
CA GLY A 156 -9.41 -21.00 0.89
C GLY A 156 -10.32 -22.18 1.28
N TYR A 157 -11.57 -21.88 1.64
CA TYR A 157 -12.55 -22.91 2.00
C TYR A 157 -12.96 -23.79 0.82
N LEU A 158 -13.17 -23.22 -0.37
CA LEU A 158 -13.58 -23.96 -1.56
C LEU A 158 -12.46 -24.90 -2.04
N LEU A 159 -11.27 -24.36 -2.29
CA LEU A 159 -10.17 -25.09 -2.90
C LEU A 159 -9.49 -26.04 -1.90
N PHE A 160 -9.19 -25.57 -0.69
CA PHE A 160 -8.40 -26.35 0.28
C PHE A 160 -9.25 -27.04 1.34
N GLY A 161 -10.50 -26.61 1.55
CA GLY A 161 -11.47 -27.31 2.39
C GLY A 161 -12.29 -28.32 1.58
N TYR A 162 -13.22 -27.84 0.75
CA TYR A 162 -14.14 -28.71 0.00
C TYR A 162 -13.41 -29.59 -1.03
N HIS A 163 -12.48 -29.01 -1.79
CA HIS A 163 -11.66 -29.73 -2.76
C HIS A 163 -10.29 -30.16 -2.20
N ALA A 164 -10.18 -30.42 -0.89
CA ALA A 164 -8.91 -30.81 -0.23
C ALA A 164 -8.19 -31.98 -0.92
N GLY A 165 -8.94 -32.93 -1.50
CA GLY A 165 -8.39 -34.12 -2.16
C GLY A 165 -7.66 -33.88 -3.49
N VAL A 166 -7.78 -32.69 -4.09
CA VAL A 166 -7.07 -32.34 -5.33
C VAL A 166 -5.67 -31.83 -4.99
N TRP A 167 -4.61 -32.45 -5.51
CA TRP A 167 -3.25 -31.97 -5.28
C TRP A 167 -2.98 -30.70 -6.10
N ALA A 168 -2.34 -29.68 -5.50
CA ALA A 168 -2.13 -28.40 -6.21
C ALA A 168 -1.20 -28.53 -7.43
N PHE A 169 -0.26 -29.48 -7.41
CA PHE A 169 0.70 -29.69 -8.51
C PHE A 169 0.32 -30.83 -9.46
N SER A 170 -0.91 -31.35 -9.40
CA SER A 170 -1.39 -32.32 -10.39
C SER A 170 -1.88 -31.62 -11.66
N LEU A 171 -1.00 -30.87 -12.32
CA LEU A 171 -1.25 -30.26 -13.63
C LEU A 171 -0.86 -31.22 -14.73
N SER A 172 -1.77 -31.46 -15.68
CA SER A 172 -1.51 -32.28 -16.87
C SER A 172 -1.13 -31.44 -18.10
N SER A 173 -1.66 -30.21 -18.22
CA SER A 173 -1.39 -29.31 -19.33
C SER A 173 -0.05 -28.58 -19.17
N PRO A 174 0.93 -28.78 -20.08
CA PRO A 174 2.19 -28.04 -20.04
C PRO A 174 1.99 -26.54 -20.31
N TRP A 175 0.95 -26.17 -21.06
CA TRP A 175 0.63 -24.79 -21.37
C TRP A 175 0.13 -24.03 -20.14
N LEU A 176 -0.77 -24.65 -19.36
CA LEU A 176 -1.23 -24.05 -18.11
C LEU A 176 -0.08 -23.95 -17.10
N ALA A 177 0.74 -24.99 -16.98
CA ALA A 177 1.91 -24.98 -16.10
C ALA A 177 2.87 -23.83 -16.46
N ALA A 178 3.17 -23.62 -17.75
CA ALA A 178 4.01 -22.52 -18.22
C ALA A 178 3.39 -21.14 -17.93
N ALA A 179 2.08 -20.99 -18.17
CA ALA A 179 1.36 -19.74 -17.90
C ALA A 179 1.36 -19.41 -16.39
N LEU A 180 1.11 -20.40 -15.53
CA LEU A 180 1.16 -20.24 -14.08
C LEU A 180 2.58 -19.96 -13.58
N PHE A 181 3.60 -20.62 -14.13
CA PHE A 181 4.99 -20.33 -13.77
C PHE A 181 5.37 -18.87 -14.11
N LEU A 182 5.01 -18.40 -15.31
CA LEU A 182 5.23 -17.02 -15.70
C LEU A 182 4.50 -16.04 -14.76
N ALA A 183 3.21 -16.28 -14.51
CA ALA A 183 2.37 -15.37 -13.73
C ALA A 183 2.62 -15.40 -12.22
N LEU A 184 3.01 -16.54 -11.66
CA LEU A 184 3.14 -16.76 -10.21
C LEU A 184 4.58 -16.82 -9.73
N VAL A 185 5.57 -16.90 -10.62
CA VAL A 185 6.99 -16.92 -10.24
C VAL A 185 7.74 -15.79 -10.93
N VAL A 186 7.76 -15.77 -12.27
CA VAL A 186 8.60 -14.82 -13.02
C VAL A 186 8.14 -13.38 -12.82
N VAL A 187 6.84 -13.09 -13.02
CA VAL A 187 6.30 -11.73 -12.92
C VAL A 187 6.41 -11.19 -11.48
N PRO A 188 6.01 -11.91 -10.43
CA PRO A 188 6.18 -11.43 -9.06
C PRO A 188 7.64 -11.26 -8.66
N ALA A 189 8.53 -12.19 -9.02
CA ALA A 189 9.96 -12.07 -8.75
C ALA A 189 10.55 -10.83 -9.41
N ALA A 190 10.28 -10.62 -10.70
CA ALA A 190 10.68 -9.43 -11.42
C ALA A 190 10.09 -8.15 -10.77
N GLY A 191 8.84 -8.21 -10.30
CA GLY A 191 8.19 -7.09 -9.62
C GLY A 191 8.72 -6.78 -8.22
N ASN A 192 9.48 -7.68 -7.61
CA ASN A 192 10.22 -7.44 -6.36
C ASN A 192 11.66 -6.94 -6.63
N LEU A 193 12.29 -7.39 -7.72
CA LEU A 193 13.64 -6.95 -8.13
C LEU A 193 13.64 -5.59 -8.84
N TRP A 194 12.60 -5.30 -9.63
CA TRP A 194 12.44 -4.06 -10.40
C TRP A 194 11.07 -3.42 -10.15
N PRO A 195 10.78 -3.05 -8.89
CA PRO A 195 9.45 -2.59 -8.49
C PRO A 195 9.07 -1.22 -9.09
N GLY A 196 10.04 -0.48 -9.65
CA GLY A 196 9.82 0.75 -10.43
C GLY A 196 9.31 0.53 -11.86
N TRP A 197 9.28 -0.72 -12.35
CA TRP A 197 8.77 -1.07 -13.68
C TRP A 197 7.47 -1.87 -13.63
N ILE A 198 7.29 -2.65 -12.56
CA ILE A 198 6.18 -3.59 -12.43
C ILE A 198 5.33 -3.18 -11.23
N SER A 199 4.04 -3.01 -11.52
CA SER A 199 2.98 -2.72 -10.54
C SER A 199 3.12 -3.61 -9.31
N PHE A 200 2.89 -3.04 -8.12
CA PHE A 200 2.91 -3.80 -6.88
C PHE A 200 1.83 -4.90 -6.87
N LEU A 201 0.75 -4.75 -7.66
CA LEU A 201 -0.28 -5.76 -7.86
C LEU A 201 0.30 -6.98 -8.55
N LEU A 202 0.93 -6.78 -9.71
CA LEU A 202 1.60 -7.85 -10.45
C LEU A 202 2.80 -8.44 -9.68
N GLY A 203 3.50 -7.58 -8.93
CA GLY A 203 4.55 -7.97 -7.98
C GLY A 203 4.05 -8.69 -6.73
N MET A 204 2.72 -8.75 -6.53
CA MET A 204 2.03 -9.28 -5.36
C MET A 204 2.56 -8.72 -4.02
N ARG A 205 2.96 -7.44 -4.01
CA ARG A 205 3.56 -6.74 -2.85
C ARG A 205 2.51 -6.17 -1.90
N PHE A 206 1.47 -6.94 -1.61
CA PHE A 206 0.28 -6.47 -0.90
C PHE A 206 0.57 -6.12 0.56
N TYR A 207 0.19 -4.91 0.98
CA TYR A 207 0.28 -4.41 2.37
C TYR A 207 1.70 -4.38 2.95
N ALA A 208 2.72 -4.39 2.09
CA ALA A 208 4.11 -4.49 2.51
C ALA A 208 4.70 -3.20 3.11
N GLY A 209 4.03 -2.06 2.94
CA GLY A 209 4.65 -0.75 3.20
C GLY A 209 5.40 -0.22 1.99
N ASN A 210 5.80 -1.12 1.09
CA ASN A 210 6.73 -0.85 0.01
C ASN A 210 6.05 -0.58 -1.35
N TRP A 211 5.52 0.63 -1.57
CA TRP A 211 4.84 1.00 -2.82
C TRP A 211 5.33 2.34 -3.39
N VAL A 212 5.08 2.55 -4.69
CA VAL A 212 5.32 3.83 -5.37
C VAL A 212 4.33 4.85 -4.81
N TYR A 213 4.79 6.04 -4.44
CA TYR A 213 3.87 7.14 -4.16
C TYR A 213 4.33 8.46 -4.76
N SER A 214 3.43 9.45 -4.78
CA SER A 214 3.79 10.81 -5.15
C SER A 214 3.06 11.83 -4.29
N ILE A 215 3.67 13.00 -4.09
CA ILE A 215 3.05 14.17 -3.47
C ILE A 215 2.93 15.26 -4.53
N TRP A 216 1.73 15.81 -4.66
CA TRP A 216 1.39 16.86 -5.61
C TRP A 216 1.21 18.16 -4.84
N LEU A 217 2.01 19.16 -5.19
CA LEU A 217 2.12 20.46 -4.52
C LEU A 217 1.55 21.49 -5.48
N PHE A 218 0.28 21.87 -5.26
CA PHE A 218 -0.42 22.88 -6.07
C PHE A 218 -0.22 24.25 -5.43
N ARG A 219 0.43 25.16 -6.14
CA ARG A 219 0.63 26.55 -5.67
C ARG A 219 -0.68 27.33 -5.78
N ASP A 220 -1.03 28.07 -4.73
CA ASP A 220 -2.20 28.93 -4.67
C ASP A 220 -3.48 28.20 -5.17
N GLU A 221 -4.14 28.69 -6.22
CA GLU A 221 -5.35 28.11 -6.81
C GLU A 221 -5.09 27.12 -7.98
N ALA A 222 -3.86 26.59 -8.11
CA ALA A 222 -3.51 25.71 -9.23
C ALA A 222 -4.37 24.43 -9.28
N GLU A 223 -4.81 23.90 -8.12
CA GLU A 223 -5.69 22.71 -8.05
C GLU A 223 -7.03 22.95 -8.76
N GLU A 224 -7.57 24.17 -8.69
CA GLU A 224 -8.86 24.52 -9.30
C GLU A 224 -8.84 24.47 -10.84
N ALA A 225 -7.65 24.53 -11.45
CA ALA A 225 -7.52 24.31 -12.89
C ALA A 225 -7.99 22.91 -13.30
N ILE A 226 -7.83 21.89 -12.43
CA ILE A 226 -8.35 20.53 -12.69
C ILE A 226 -9.86 20.56 -12.82
N ALA A 227 -10.56 21.20 -11.88
CA ALA A 227 -12.02 21.29 -11.90
C ALA A 227 -12.55 22.04 -13.13
N ARG A 228 -11.81 23.04 -13.61
CA ARG A 228 -12.20 23.86 -14.77
C ARG A 228 -11.90 23.22 -16.12
N GLN A 229 -10.78 22.50 -16.24
CA GLN A 229 -10.22 22.10 -17.54
C GLN A 229 -10.23 20.58 -17.78
N VAL A 230 -10.52 19.78 -16.76
CA VAL A 230 -10.44 18.30 -16.85
C VAL A 230 -11.81 17.70 -16.56
N THR A 231 -12.24 16.78 -17.42
CA THR A 231 -13.39 15.92 -17.10
C THR A 231 -12.97 14.93 -16.02
N THR A 232 -13.34 15.23 -14.77
CA THR A 232 -13.08 14.38 -13.61
C THR A 232 -14.22 13.40 -13.36
N THR A 233 -13.95 12.33 -12.62
CA THR A 233 -14.99 11.35 -12.25
C THR A 233 -15.85 11.83 -11.07
N SER A 234 -15.35 12.82 -10.33
CA SER A 234 -16.04 13.48 -9.22
C SER A 234 -15.52 14.91 -9.05
N PRO A 235 -16.22 15.79 -8.30
CA PRO A 235 -15.69 17.09 -7.93
C PRO A 235 -14.38 16.97 -7.12
N LEU A 236 -13.62 18.06 -6.99
CA LEU A 236 -12.47 18.07 -6.07
C LEU A 236 -12.88 17.71 -4.64
N LEU A 237 -11.97 17.08 -3.88
CA LEU A 237 -12.29 16.58 -2.53
C LEU A 237 -12.84 17.63 -1.56
N PRO A 238 -12.29 18.87 -1.49
CA PRO A 238 -12.90 19.91 -0.66
C PRO A 238 -14.37 20.15 -1.05
N THR A 239 -14.68 20.17 -2.34
CA THR A 239 -16.05 20.36 -2.85
C THR A 239 -16.97 19.20 -2.52
N GLN A 240 -16.49 17.95 -2.55
CA GLN A 240 -17.26 16.79 -2.10
C GLN A 240 -17.62 16.89 -0.61
N LEU A 241 -16.66 17.31 0.22
CA LEU A 241 -16.80 17.34 1.68
C LEU A 241 -17.57 18.56 2.21
N LYS A 242 -17.67 19.65 1.44
CA LYS A 242 -18.44 20.88 1.79
C LYS A 242 -19.90 20.61 2.15
N ASN A 243 -20.49 19.52 1.65
CA ASN A 243 -21.87 19.14 1.96
C ASN A 243 -22.02 18.52 3.37
N MET A 244 -20.92 18.14 4.02
CA MET A 244 -20.93 17.38 5.28
C MET A 244 -20.16 18.05 6.41
N TYR A 245 -19.18 18.89 6.09
CA TYR A 245 -18.22 19.43 7.07
C TYR A 245 -17.92 20.91 6.82
N ASP A 246 -17.56 21.62 7.89
CA ASP A 246 -17.05 22.99 7.83
C ASP A 246 -15.62 23.05 7.25
N PRO A 247 -15.13 24.22 6.79
CA PRO A 247 -13.83 24.35 6.15
C PRO A 247 -12.63 23.86 6.99
N ASP A 248 -12.63 24.07 8.30
CA ASP A 248 -11.52 23.67 9.18
C ASP A 248 -11.49 22.15 9.36
N THR A 249 -12.67 21.54 9.48
CA THR A 249 -12.80 20.07 9.51
C THR A 249 -12.37 19.45 8.18
N ILE A 250 -12.77 20.02 7.04
CA ILE A 250 -12.33 19.56 5.70
C ILE A 250 -10.81 19.60 5.60
N THR A 251 -10.22 20.73 5.96
CA THR A 251 -8.76 20.93 5.96
C THR A 251 -8.08 19.88 6.84
N SER A 252 -8.59 19.64 8.04
CA SER A 252 -8.07 18.62 8.95
C SER A 252 -8.19 17.20 8.40
N LEU A 253 -9.32 16.86 7.77
CA LEU A 253 -9.56 15.53 7.18
C LEU A 253 -8.61 15.25 6.02
N LEU A 254 -8.38 16.22 5.14
CA LEU A 254 -7.46 16.05 4.00
C LEU A 254 -6.00 15.96 4.47
N HIS A 255 -5.60 16.74 5.48
CA HIS A 255 -4.25 16.65 6.05
C HIS A 255 -3.99 15.33 6.79
N LYS A 256 -5.00 14.62 7.28
CA LYS A 256 -4.81 13.27 7.86
C LYS A 256 -4.22 12.28 6.85
N VAL A 257 -4.48 12.44 5.55
CA VAL A 257 -3.88 11.61 4.50
C VAL A 257 -2.37 11.85 4.40
N ILE A 258 -1.95 13.12 4.47
CA ILE A 258 -0.52 13.48 4.50
C ILE A 258 0.14 13.00 5.80
N ALA A 259 -0.53 13.15 6.95
CA ALA A 259 -0.05 12.61 8.22
C ALA A 259 0.11 11.09 8.15
N PHE A 260 -0.86 10.36 7.59
CA PHE A 260 -0.77 8.93 7.33
C PHE A 260 0.46 8.57 6.49
N ARG A 261 0.73 9.33 5.42
CA ARG A 261 1.92 9.14 4.57
C ARG A 261 3.20 9.27 5.38
N LEU A 262 3.34 10.36 6.15
CA LEU A 262 4.52 10.66 6.96
C LEU A 262 4.79 9.61 8.04
N MET A 263 3.75 8.94 8.55
CA MET A 263 3.88 7.86 9.52
C MET A 263 4.45 6.55 8.94
N HIS A 264 4.45 6.40 7.61
CA HIS A 264 5.09 5.28 6.92
C HIS A 264 6.57 5.57 6.66
N LEU A 265 7.41 4.53 6.60
CA LEU A 265 8.86 4.69 6.52
C LEU A 265 9.30 5.57 5.33
N HIS A 266 8.72 5.34 4.16
CA HIS A 266 9.08 6.07 2.95
C HIS A 266 8.65 7.54 3.01
N GLY A 267 7.51 7.82 3.67
CA GLY A 267 6.98 9.18 3.77
C GLY A 267 7.94 10.12 4.48
N ARG A 268 8.82 9.60 5.34
CA ARG A 268 9.87 10.38 6.01
C ARG A 268 10.89 10.97 5.05
N ALA A 269 11.01 10.44 3.83
CA ALA A 269 11.82 11.05 2.77
C ALA A 269 11.38 12.49 2.47
N LEU A 270 10.09 12.81 2.67
CA LEU A 270 9.55 14.13 2.41
C LEU A 270 10.24 15.23 3.24
N HIS A 271 10.79 14.92 4.41
CA HIS A 271 11.53 15.90 5.23
C HIS A 271 12.69 16.54 4.46
N GLU A 272 13.32 15.76 3.57
CA GLU A 272 14.45 16.20 2.76
C GLU A 272 14.00 16.67 1.37
N LEU A 273 12.96 16.05 0.82
CA LEU A 273 12.50 16.33 -0.55
C LEU A 273 11.64 17.59 -0.66
N LEU A 274 10.88 17.95 0.38
CA LEU A 274 10.00 19.12 0.33
C LEU A 274 10.78 20.45 0.26
N PRO A 275 11.81 20.70 1.09
CA PRO A 275 12.59 21.94 0.98
C PRO A 275 13.34 22.06 -0.36
N GLN A 276 13.56 20.93 -1.06
CA GLN A 276 14.12 20.92 -2.41
C GLN A 276 13.07 21.17 -3.47
N ALA A 277 11.83 20.72 -3.23
CA ALA A 277 10.74 20.83 -4.19
C ALA A 277 10.11 22.21 -4.20
N ILE A 278 10.01 22.91 -3.06
CA ILE A 278 9.27 24.18 -2.94
C ILE A 278 10.01 25.18 -2.05
N ASP A 279 9.74 26.46 -2.33
CA ASP A 279 10.28 27.65 -1.69
C ASP A 279 9.54 28.04 -0.41
N ASP A 280 8.21 28.00 -0.45
CA ASP A 280 7.34 28.40 0.66
C ASP A 280 6.20 27.39 0.80
N ILE A 281 6.23 26.59 1.87
CA ILE A 281 5.24 25.54 2.13
C ILE A 281 3.81 26.08 2.25
N ASP A 282 3.63 27.30 2.77
CA ASP A 282 2.31 27.85 3.06
C ASP A 282 1.56 28.26 1.78
N ARG A 283 2.27 28.37 0.66
CA ARG A 283 1.69 28.65 -0.66
C ARG A 283 1.22 27.41 -1.41
N TYR A 284 1.52 26.21 -0.93
CA TYR A 284 1.16 24.98 -1.65
C TYR A 284 0.13 24.17 -0.89
N THR A 285 -0.91 23.76 -1.61
CA THR A 285 -1.82 22.72 -1.17
C THR A 285 -1.23 21.36 -1.51
N TRP A 286 -1.13 20.48 -0.51
CA TRP A 286 -0.56 19.15 -0.65
C TRP A 286 -1.64 18.11 -0.89
N ARG A 287 -1.44 17.28 -1.91
CA ARG A 287 -2.26 16.10 -2.18
C ARG A 287 -1.38 14.87 -2.31
N ASP A 288 -1.75 13.80 -1.61
CA ASP A 288 -1.22 12.48 -1.96
C ASP A 288 -1.75 12.13 -3.37
N GLY A 289 -0.87 11.59 -4.22
CA GLY A 289 -1.20 11.26 -5.62
C GLY A 289 -2.41 10.33 -5.76
N GLU A 290 -2.68 9.50 -4.75
CA GLU A 290 -3.88 8.65 -4.71
C GLU A 290 -5.17 9.48 -4.74
N LEU A 291 -5.18 10.65 -4.10
CA LEU A 291 -6.33 11.55 -4.11
C LEU A 291 -6.55 12.16 -5.50
N VAL A 292 -5.45 12.54 -6.17
CA VAL A 292 -5.49 13.08 -7.53
C VAL A 292 -5.92 12.01 -8.53
N ALA A 293 -5.36 10.80 -8.46
CA ALA A 293 -5.77 9.67 -9.28
C ALA A 293 -7.25 9.30 -9.07
N GLY A 294 -7.73 9.34 -7.82
CA GLY A 294 -9.13 9.06 -7.50
C GLY A 294 -10.10 10.03 -8.18
N VAL A 295 -9.77 11.32 -8.22
CA VAL A 295 -10.61 12.36 -8.85
C VAL A 295 -10.48 12.35 -10.38
N VAL A 296 -9.28 12.15 -10.90
CA VAL A 296 -9.01 12.29 -12.36
C VAL A 296 -9.26 11.00 -13.11
N ALA A 297 -8.83 9.86 -12.56
CA ALA A 297 -8.91 8.55 -13.21
C ALA A 297 -10.03 7.65 -12.66
N GLY A 298 -10.68 8.02 -11.55
CA GLY A 298 -11.78 7.28 -10.95
C GLY A 298 -11.37 6.02 -10.18
N TRP A 299 -10.08 5.80 -9.97
CA TRP A 299 -9.58 4.64 -9.24
C TRP A 299 -8.25 4.95 -8.55
N ASN A 300 -8.18 4.62 -7.26
CA ASN A 300 -7.00 4.73 -6.43
C ASN A 300 -6.91 3.49 -5.53
N PHE A 301 -5.71 2.97 -5.32
CA PHE A 301 -5.50 1.68 -4.64
C PHE A 301 -4.06 1.51 -4.13
N GLY A 302 -3.38 2.60 -3.77
CA GLY A 302 -1.94 2.51 -3.45
C GLY A 302 -1.08 2.19 -4.69
N GLU A 303 -1.60 2.50 -5.87
CA GLU A 303 -0.98 2.22 -7.15
C GLU A 303 -0.36 3.48 -7.75
N GLY A 304 0.87 3.78 -7.29
CA GLY A 304 1.59 4.97 -7.72
C GLY A 304 1.93 5.04 -9.21
N PHE A 305 1.81 3.94 -9.95
CA PHE A 305 1.90 3.98 -11.40
C PHE A 305 0.74 4.70 -12.10
N LEU A 306 -0.35 5.01 -11.39
CA LEU A 306 -1.49 5.76 -11.93
C LEU A 306 -1.41 7.26 -11.67
N HIS A 307 -0.54 7.69 -10.76
CA HIS A 307 -0.30 9.10 -10.47
C HIS A 307 1.20 9.42 -10.60
N ASN A 308 1.81 8.92 -11.67
CA ASN A 308 3.19 9.21 -12.04
C ASN A 308 3.29 10.37 -13.04
N GLU A 309 4.47 10.56 -13.64
CA GLU A 309 4.77 11.61 -14.61
C GLU A 309 3.87 11.57 -15.86
N CYS A 310 3.28 10.41 -16.19
CA CYS A 310 2.31 10.30 -17.29
C CYS A 310 1.00 11.04 -16.95
N LEU A 311 0.51 10.89 -15.71
CA LEU A 311 -0.66 11.65 -15.26
C LEU A 311 -0.33 13.14 -15.17
N LEU A 312 0.86 13.49 -14.67
CA LEU A 312 1.33 14.87 -14.60
C LEU A 312 1.35 15.53 -15.98
N ALA A 313 1.98 14.90 -16.97
CA ALA A 313 2.03 15.41 -18.34
C ALA A 313 0.64 15.53 -18.97
N ALA A 314 -0.25 14.56 -18.70
CA ALA A 314 -1.63 14.60 -19.19
C ALA A 314 -2.43 15.76 -18.58
N LEU A 315 -2.23 16.06 -17.30
CA LEU A 315 -2.87 17.18 -16.62
C LEU A 315 -2.26 18.52 -17.06
N GLN A 316 -0.93 18.61 -17.19
CA GLN A 316 -0.27 19.81 -17.70
C GLN A 316 -0.82 20.22 -19.06
N LYS A 317 -1.00 19.26 -19.98
CA LYS A 317 -1.54 19.53 -21.32
C LYS A 317 -2.94 20.17 -21.30
N ARG A 318 -3.73 19.92 -20.25
CA ARG A 318 -5.12 20.41 -20.12
C ARG A 318 -5.19 21.69 -19.30
N CYS A 319 -4.46 21.75 -18.20
CA CYS A 319 -4.51 22.85 -17.25
C CYS A 319 -3.56 23.99 -17.63
N ASN A 320 -2.52 23.71 -18.42
CA ASN A 320 -1.52 24.66 -18.90
C ASN A 320 -0.92 25.51 -17.78
N TRP A 321 -0.44 24.85 -16.72
CA TRP A 321 0.19 25.50 -15.58
C TRP A 321 1.53 26.15 -15.97
N ARG A 322 1.90 27.21 -15.28
CA ARG A 322 3.21 27.87 -15.41
C ARG A 322 4.24 27.17 -14.54
N SER A 323 5.51 27.53 -14.72
CA SER A 323 6.60 27.12 -13.83
C SER A 323 6.23 27.39 -12.36
N GLY A 324 6.32 26.35 -11.52
CA GLY A 324 6.07 26.41 -10.08
C GLY A 324 4.60 26.30 -9.66
N ASP A 325 3.65 26.31 -10.59
CA ASP A 325 2.21 26.19 -10.26
C ASP A 325 1.86 24.77 -9.75
N LEU A 326 2.51 23.74 -10.29
CA LEU A 326 2.39 22.36 -9.82
C LEU A 326 3.74 21.67 -9.84
N ARG A 327 4.19 21.24 -8.65
CA ARG A 327 5.37 20.38 -8.49
C ARG A 327 4.98 19.05 -7.89
N CYS A 328 5.61 17.98 -8.35
CA CYS A 328 5.39 16.63 -7.87
C CYS A 328 6.69 16.02 -7.35
N ILE A 329 6.61 15.41 -6.18
CA ILE A 329 7.66 14.54 -5.65
C ILE A 329 7.22 13.10 -5.91
N PHE A 330 8.04 12.31 -6.60
CA PHE A 330 7.83 10.88 -6.83
C PHE A 330 8.88 10.09 -6.05
N VAL A 331 8.44 9.06 -5.32
CA VAL A 331 9.34 8.16 -4.62
C VAL A 331 9.02 6.73 -5.04
N ASP A 332 10.03 6.08 -5.59
CA ASP A 332 9.94 4.69 -6.04
C ASP A 332 10.01 3.72 -4.86
N PRO A 333 9.43 2.52 -5.00
CA PRO A 333 9.57 1.45 -4.02
C PRO A 333 11.01 0.95 -3.95
N GLN A 334 11.39 0.46 -2.77
CA GLN A 334 12.69 -0.17 -2.52
C GLN A 334 12.76 -1.52 -3.27
N PRO A 335 13.73 -1.71 -4.18
CA PRO A 335 14.00 -3.03 -4.76
C PRO A 335 14.44 -4.04 -3.69
N LEU A 336 14.09 -5.31 -3.89
CA LEU A 336 14.55 -6.38 -2.99
C LEU A 336 16.09 -6.43 -2.99
N GLY A 337 16.68 -6.34 -1.79
CA GLY A 337 18.14 -6.31 -1.61
C GLY A 337 18.80 -4.93 -1.76
N SER A 338 18.05 -3.89 -2.16
CA SER A 338 18.54 -2.50 -2.16
C SER A 338 18.58 -1.93 -0.74
N THR A 339 19.46 -0.99 -0.46
CA THR A 339 19.49 -0.17 0.76
C THR A 339 18.82 1.20 0.59
N ASP A 340 18.42 1.54 -0.63
CA ASP A 340 18.07 2.90 -1.02
C ASP A 340 16.72 2.97 -1.75
N LEU A 341 16.06 4.13 -1.61
CA LEU A 341 14.88 4.55 -2.37
C LEU A 341 15.29 5.58 -3.42
N SER A 342 14.79 5.45 -4.65
CA SER A 342 14.99 6.47 -5.69
C SER A 342 13.86 7.49 -5.67
N TRP A 343 14.18 8.74 -5.95
CA TRP A 343 13.20 9.83 -5.98
C TRP A 343 13.42 10.77 -7.16
N ARG A 344 12.36 11.48 -7.53
CA ARG A 344 12.34 12.51 -8.58
C ARG A 344 11.47 13.68 -8.14
N ILE A 345 11.88 14.90 -8.47
CA ILE A 345 11.08 16.12 -8.34
C ILE A 345 10.84 16.65 -9.75
N VAL A 346 9.58 16.85 -10.10
CA VAL A 346 9.16 17.25 -11.46
C VAL A 346 8.19 18.41 -11.35
N ASP A 347 8.46 19.48 -12.08
CA ASP A 347 7.51 20.56 -12.31
C ASP A 347 6.63 20.22 -13.51
N ALA A 348 5.34 20.52 -13.43
CA ALA A 348 4.41 20.24 -14.52
C ALA A 348 4.82 20.94 -15.83
N HIS A 349 5.36 22.16 -15.75
CA HIS A 349 5.78 22.96 -16.89
C HIS A 349 7.24 22.70 -17.26
N ASP A 350 8.16 22.75 -16.29
CA ASP A 350 9.60 22.71 -16.56
C ASP A 350 10.17 21.29 -16.68
N GLY A 351 9.40 20.26 -16.29
CA GLY A 351 9.85 18.88 -16.29
C GLY A 351 10.74 18.55 -15.09
N LEU A 352 11.73 17.66 -15.29
CA LEU A 352 12.55 17.12 -14.21
C LEU A 352 13.43 18.22 -13.59
N LEU A 353 13.21 18.51 -12.31
CA LEU A 353 14.01 19.47 -11.54
C LEU A 353 15.15 18.79 -10.76
N GLY A 354 14.95 17.55 -10.31
CA GLY A 354 15.95 16.84 -9.52
C GLY A 354 15.64 15.35 -9.40
N THR A 355 16.69 14.56 -9.18
CA THR A 355 16.59 13.13 -8.89
C THR A 355 17.73 12.70 -7.99
N GLY A 356 17.50 11.64 -7.22
CA GLY A 356 18.52 11.10 -6.34
C GLY A 356 18.07 9.83 -5.65
N GLN A 357 18.83 9.44 -4.64
CA GLN A 357 18.56 8.30 -3.78
C GLN A 357 18.58 8.73 -2.31
N ILE A 358 17.82 8.03 -1.47
CA ILE A 358 17.83 8.20 -0.01
C ILE A 358 17.99 6.82 0.62
N ALA A 359 18.94 6.72 1.56
CA ALA A 359 19.19 5.51 2.31
C ALA A 359 18.02 5.20 3.26
N VAL A 360 17.55 3.95 3.23
CA VAL A 360 16.49 3.47 4.12
C VAL A 360 16.92 3.49 5.58
N ALA A 361 18.23 3.33 5.85
CA ALA A 361 18.81 3.46 7.18
C ALA A 361 18.53 4.84 7.79
N ASP A 362 18.72 5.92 7.03
CA ASP A 362 18.47 7.29 7.49
C ASP A 362 16.98 7.50 7.81
N LEU A 363 16.09 6.94 6.98
CA LEU A 363 14.65 7.05 7.19
C LEU A 363 14.19 6.30 8.46
N LEU A 364 14.86 5.21 8.83
CA LEU A 364 14.55 4.44 10.04
C LEU A 364 14.80 5.26 11.30
N GLU A 365 15.76 6.16 11.28
CA GLU A 365 16.13 7.00 12.41
C GLU A 365 15.21 8.21 12.59
N ARG A 366 14.59 8.71 11.52
CA ARG A 366 13.73 9.90 11.52
C ARG A 366 12.37 9.69 12.20
N GLN A 367 11.85 10.77 12.81
CA GLN A 367 10.45 10.86 13.22
C GLN A 367 9.52 11.04 11.99
N PRO A 368 8.23 10.73 12.09
CA PRO A 368 7.25 11.00 11.03
C PRO A 368 7.18 12.48 10.62
N TRP A 369 7.28 13.40 11.56
CA TRP A 369 7.34 14.85 11.34
C TRP A 369 8.64 15.42 11.89
N PRO A 370 9.13 16.55 11.35
CA PRO A 370 10.31 17.21 11.88
C PRO A 370 10.09 17.58 13.36
N GLU A 371 11.16 17.56 14.15
CA GLU A 371 11.11 18.13 15.49
C GLU A 371 10.74 19.62 15.36
N LEU A 372 9.70 20.03 16.10
CA LEU A 372 9.39 21.45 16.21
C LEU A 372 10.64 22.13 16.77
N ALA A 373 11.18 23.10 16.04
CA ALA A 373 12.16 24.00 16.62
C ALA A 373 11.57 24.50 17.95
N PRO A 374 12.32 24.48 19.08
CA PRO A 374 11.79 24.88 20.36
C PRO A 374 11.10 26.22 20.19
N LEU A 375 9.80 26.28 20.52
CA LEU A 375 9.03 27.51 20.47
C LEU A 375 9.87 28.58 21.18
N ARG A 376 10.38 29.56 20.43
CA ARG A 376 11.03 30.73 21.02
C ARG A 376 9.95 31.41 21.84
N THR A 377 9.90 31.14 23.13
CA THR A 377 9.09 31.92 24.06
C THR A 377 9.52 33.37 23.88
N PRO A 378 8.60 34.31 23.57
CA PRO A 378 8.94 35.72 23.51
C PRO A 378 9.55 36.10 24.85
N GLY A 379 10.84 36.42 24.84
CA GLY A 379 11.57 36.75 26.06
C GLY A 379 10.86 37.89 26.77
N HIS A 380 10.42 37.64 28.01
CA HIS A 380 10.14 38.70 28.95
C HIS A 380 11.42 39.53 29.08
N ARG A 381 11.46 40.69 28.43
CA ARG A 381 12.38 41.76 28.83
C ARG A 381 11.91 42.18 30.21
N VAL A 382 12.55 41.64 31.25
CA VAL A 382 12.53 42.27 32.56
C VAL A 382 13.35 43.54 32.39
N SER A 383 12.67 44.68 32.26
CA SER A 383 13.29 45.97 32.42
C SER A 383 13.76 46.09 33.86
N SER A 384 15.07 46.08 34.06
CA SER A 384 15.68 46.57 35.29
C SER A 384 15.39 48.06 35.42
N ASN A 385 14.63 48.43 36.44
CA ASN A 385 14.74 49.73 37.10
C ASN A 385 15.32 49.50 38.49
#